data_AF-A0A6J3C548-F1
#
_entry.id   AF-A0A6J3C548-F1
#
_cell.length_a   1.000
_cell.length_b   1.000
_cell.length_c   1.000
_cell.angle_alpha   90.00
_cell.angle_beta   90.00
_cell.angle_gamma   90.00
#
_symmetry.space_group_name_H-M   'P 1'
#
loop_
_entity.id
_entity.type
_entity.pdbx_description
1 polymer ?
#
loop_
_entity_poly.entity_id
_entity_poly.type
_entity_poly.pdbx_seq_one_letter_code
_entity_poly.pdbx_strand_id
1 'polypeptide(L)'
;MAGRGDVCVLRVCRYHLQAFRHLYVLAVEARLILPRDLSTGKLCYAHIQVIDLEGAVKEMKAPCIIPELDKLKEVKINDPRYWPITFQRDRNWDMLKTFLDYTWCIDIKQRAGCLSYLDDPQGFLTILAQTLTLDKSNIWSATPENIDLFSNDEQIQNFIKHYLIKDTNIESNICGDCLLISKKRKGVKNEPFMPRQCQCRKYSKEDQEHAQALSMVTYECVVKDILCALPIWTTFLKIIKTMKTDPSSYHMWQIKLLLSQVENHNRRTMNEMKVDGQDVLNEPLISTEFTLAIKQKVASILDSWEDKITPYLRKYLGLPSSRKINACDEETKKILSAFLVYNDLPKGVLNSFVSDNELEVLLGLEQHNLSADAINKIEALLR
;
A
#
# COMPACT_ATOMS: atom_id res chain seq x y z
N MET A 1 88.47 6.63 -32.06
CA MET A 1 87.33 5.69 -32.04
C MET A 1 87.82 4.44 -31.34
N ALA A 2 87.28 3.94 -30.23
CA ALA A 2 85.93 3.98 -29.72
C ALA A 2 85.93 4.23 -28.21
N GLY A 3 85.03 5.10 -27.75
CA GLY A 3 84.57 5.04 -26.38
C GLY A 3 83.53 3.94 -26.24
N ARG A 4 83.41 3.40 -25.03
CA ARG A 4 82.16 3.02 -24.40
C ARG A 4 82.49 2.77 -22.93
N GLY A 5 82.15 3.75 -22.11
CA GLY A 5 81.90 3.48 -20.72
C GLY A 5 80.55 2.79 -20.64
N ASP A 6 80.48 1.74 -19.82
CA ASP A 6 79.21 1.23 -19.31
C ASP A 6 79.36 1.10 -17.80
N VAL A 7 79.45 2.25 -17.14
CA VAL A 7 79.02 2.40 -15.76
C VAL A 7 77.61 2.96 -15.84
N CYS A 8 76.62 2.09 -16.01
CA CYS A 8 75.21 2.50 -16.02
C CYS A 8 74.40 1.77 -14.94
N VAL A 9 74.42 2.42 -13.76
CA VAL A 9 73.27 2.67 -12.87
C VAL A 9 72.56 1.47 -12.23
N LEU A 10 73.15 0.95 -11.15
CA LEU A 10 72.40 0.59 -9.93
C LEU A 10 72.47 1.75 -8.93
N ARG A 11 71.94 2.92 -9.32
CA ARG A 11 71.83 4.11 -8.45
C ARG A 11 70.37 4.54 -8.38
N VAL A 12 69.49 3.63 -7.95
CA VAL A 12 68.05 3.90 -7.77
C VAL A 12 67.67 4.22 -6.31
N CYS A 13 68.58 4.05 -5.33
CA CYS A 13 68.30 4.35 -3.91
C CYS A 13 69.36 5.26 -3.27
N ARG A 14 69.56 6.49 -3.76
CA ARG A 14 70.61 7.39 -3.21
C ARG A 14 70.23 8.18 -1.94
N TYR A 15 68.95 8.43 -1.70
CA TYR A 15 68.49 9.24 -0.56
C TYR A 15 67.40 8.56 0.27
N HIS A 16 66.68 7.60 -0.31
CA HIS A 16 65.68 6.81 0.38
C HIS A 16 65.75 5.35 -0.07
N LEU A 17 65.56 4.45 0.89
CA LEU A 17 65.47 3.01 0.68
C LEU A 17 64.15 2.70 -0.02
N GLN A 18 64.20 2.03 -1.17
CA GLN A 18 63.02 1.74 -1.99
C GLN A 18 61.96 0.92 -1.23
N ALA A 19 62.38 0.09 -0.27
CA ALA A 19 61.48 -0.68 0.59
C ALA A 19 60.51 0.19 1.40
N PHE A 20 60.94 1.40 1.82
CA PHE A 20 60.08 2.31 2.60
C PHE A 20 58.93 2.89 1.78
N ARG A 21 58.94 2.79 0.44
CA ARG A 21 57.77 3.14 -0.37
C ARG A 21 56.57 2.25 -0.07
N HIS A 22 56.74 1.05 0.47
CA HIS A 22 55.62 0.15 0.80
C HIS A 22 55.08 0.36 2.22
N LEU A 23 55.68 1.27 3.00
CA LEU A 23 55.23 1.54 4.37
C LEU A 23 53.84 2.20 4.42
N TYR A 24 53.32 2.73 3.30
CA TYR A 24 51.95 3.26 3.23
C TYR A 24 50.90 2.20 3.58
N VAL A 25 51.21 0.91 3.39
CA VAL A 25 50.29 -0.20 3.72
C VAL A 25 49.91 -0.19 5.21
N LEU A 26 50.79 0.28 6.09
CA LEU A 26 50.52 0.40 7.53
C LEU A 26 49.51 1.51 7.87
N ALA A 27 49.31 2.47 6.96
CA ALA A 27 48.33 3.55 7.10
C ALA A 27 47.06 3.32 6.27
N VAL A 28 46.90 2.13 5.68
CA VAL A 28 45.69 1.77 4.94
C VAL A 28 44.62 1.34 5.94
N GLU A 29 43.50 2.06 5.94
CA GLU A 29 42.32 1.74 6.71
C GLU A 29 41.16 1.38 5.78
N ALA A 30 40.39 0.36 6.15
CA ALA A 30 39.20 -0.03 5.41
C ALA A 30 38.06 0.97 5.70
N ARG A 31 37.75 1.83 4.74
CA ARG A 31 36.76 2.92 4.87
C ARG A 31 35.75 2.95 3.73
N LEU A 32 35.70 1.89 2.93
CA LEU A 32 34.80 1.79 1.78
C LEU A 32 33.43 1.29 2.24
N ILE A 33 32.38 2.03 1.90
CA ILE A 33 30.99 1.59 2.09
C ILE A 33 30.40 1.19 0.74
N LEU A 34 29.95 -0.06 0.66
CA LEU A 34 29.25 -0.62 -0.48
C LEU A 34 27.80 -0.99 -0.09
N PRO A 35 26.79 -0.22 -0.53
CA PRO A 35 25.41 -0.61 -0.30
C PRO A 35 25.05 -1.83 -1.15
N ARG A 36 24.43 -2.83 -0.53
CA ARG A 36 23.91 -4.02 -1.20
C ARG A 36 22.42 -4.11 -0.93
N ASP A 37 21.63 -4.26 -1.98
CA ASP A 37 20.21 -4.46 -1.81
C ASP A 37 19.94 -5.88 -1.28
N LEU A 38 19.20 -5.96 -0.17
CA LEU A 38 18.81 -7.20 0.50
C LEU A 38 17.97 -8.12 -0.39
N SER A 39 17.15 -7.55 -1.28
CA SER A 39 16.22 -8.34 -2.10
C SER A 39 16.91 -8.99 -3.29
N THR A 40 17.74 -8.23 -4.01
CA THR A 40 18.45 -8.71 -5.21
C THR A 40 19.84 -9.26 -4.94
N GLY A 41 20.44 -8.94 -3.78
CA GLY A 41 21.84 -9.24 -3.46
C GLY A 41 22.86 -8.46 -4.29
N LYS A 42 22.42 -7.48 -5.10
CA LYS A 42 23.29 -6.69 -5.99
C LYS A 42 23.76 -5.41 -5.31
N LEU A 43 24.92 -4.90 -5.73
CA LEU A 43 25.41 -3.60 -5.29
C LEU A 43 24.53 -2.48 -5.85
N CYS A 44 24.24 -1.49 -5.03
CA CYS A 44 23.36 -0.38 -5.36
C CYS A 44 23.92 0.97 -4.89
N TYR A 45 23.36 2.05 -5.41
CA TYR A 45 23.69 3.41 -4.95
C TYR A 45 22.71 3.84 -3.86
N ALA A 46 23.19 4.58 -2.87
CA ALA A 46 22.38 5.16 -1.81
C ALA A 46 23.00 6.47 -1.29
N HIS A 47 22.17 7.40 -0.83
CA HIS A 47 22.63 8.61 -0.15
C HIS A 47 22.99 8.31 1.31
N ILE A 48 24.17 8.80 1.70
CA ILE A 48 24.73 8.68 3.04
C ILE A 48 24.98 10.07 3.58
N GLN A 49 24.56 10.31 4.81
CA GLN A 49 24.82 11.51 5.59
C GLN A 49 25.80 11.14 6.70
N VAL A 50 26.95 11.81 6.70
CA VAL A 50 27.99 11.62 7.71
C VAL A 50 28.03 12.86 8.60
N ILE A 51 28.06 12.67 9.91
CA ILE A 51 28.06 13.75 10.90
C ILE A 51 29.39 13.72 11.66
N ASP A 52 30.14 14.81 11.57
CA ASP A 52 31.41 14.99 12.28
C ASP A 52 31.18 15.26 13.78
N LEU A 53 32.23 15.10 14.61
CA LEU A 53 32.18 15.46 16.03
C LEU A 53 31.82 16.93 16.28
N GLU A 54 32.18 17.81 15.35
CA GLU A 54 31.85 19.24 15.36
C GLU A 54 30.39 19.53 14.94
N GLY A 55 29.65 18.51 14.52
CA GLY A 55 28.25 18.61 14.11
C GLY A 55 28.03 18.99 12.64
N ALA A 56 29.10 19.13 11.84
CA ALA A 56 28.97 19.34 10.40
C ALA A 56 28.37 18.10 9.72
N VAL A 57 27.32 18.31 8.90
CA VAL A 57 26.66 17.24 8.13
C VAL A 57 27.22 17.26 6.71
N LYS A 58 27.72 16.11 6.25
CA LYS A 58 28.23 15.92 4.89
C LYS A 58 27.41 14.86 4.17
N GLU A 59 26.77 15.25 3.07
CA GLU A 59 26.03 14.34 2.21
C GLU A 59 26.94 13.76 1.13
N MET A 60 26.87 12.44 0.95
CA MET A 60 27.69 11.68 0.02
C MET A 60 26.83 10.62 -0.67
N LYS A 61 27.17 10.24 -1.89
CA LYS A 61 26.53 9.13 -2.60
C LYS A 61 27.44 7.91 -2.55
N ALA A 62 26.96 6.82 -1.96
CA ALA A 62 27.67 5.55 -1.94
C ALA A 62 27.40 4.74 -3.21
N PRO A 63 28.34 3.91 -3.71
CA PRO A 63 29.64 3.53 -3.14
C PRO A 63 30.63 4.69 -2.91
N CYS A 64 31.12 4.86 -1.68
CA CYS A 64 32.05 5.92 -1.33
C CYS A 64 32.99 5.55 -0.19
N ILE A 65 34.09 6.31 -0.07
CA ILE A 65 35.02 6.21 1.05
C ILE A 65 34.64 7.26 2.08
N ILE A 66 34.38 6.83 3.32
CA ILE A 66 34.04 7.74 4.41
C ILE A 66 35.28 8.42 5.01
N PRO A 67 35.14 9.59 5.67
CA PRO A 67 36.19 10.19 6.47
C PRO A 67 36.67 9.26 7.60
N GLU A 68 37.76 9.63 8.25
CA GLU A 68 38.32 8.88 9.39
C GLU A 68 37.26 8.67 10.49
N LEU A 69 37.08 7.41 10.89
CA LEU A 69 36.07 6.99 11.87
C LEU A 69 36.19 7.75 13.20
N ASP A 70 37.40 8.15 13.60
CA ASP A 70 37.62 8.85 14.86
C ASP A 70 37.08 10.29 14.88
N LYS A 71 36.95 10.92 13.71
CA LYS A 71 36.40 12.28 13.54
C LYS A 71 34.89 12.30 13.42
N LEU A 72 34.27 11.11 13.29
CA LEU A 72 32.84 10.96 13.08
C LEU A 72 32.09 10.73 14.40
N LYS A 73 30.88 11.29 14.45
CA LYS A 73 29.89 11.08 15.51
C LYS A 73 28.84 10.05 15.07
N GLU A 74 28.35 10.19 13.85
CA GLU A 74 27.24 9.39 13.34
C GLU A 74 27.35 9.19 11.82
N VAL A 75 27.05 7.99 11.33
CA VAL A 75 26.93 7.67 9.90
C VAL A 75 25.51 7.20 9.64
N LYS A 76 24.78 7.91 8.79
CA LYS A 76 23.39 7.58 8.42
C LYS A 76 23.32 7.26 6.95
N ILE A 77 22.75 6.12 6.61
CA ILE A 77 22.21 5.90 5.27
C ILE A 77 20.83 6.54 5.31
N ASN A 78 20.69 7.69 4.67
CA ASN A 78 19.43 8.44 4.64
C ASN A 78 19.09 8.73 3.18
N ASP A 79 18.18 7.94 2.65
CA ASP A 79 17.78 7.98 1.26
C ASP A 79 16.26 7.81 1.18
N PRO A 80 15.53 8.60 0.37
CA PRO A 80 14.08 8.46 0.24
C PRO A 80 13.65 7.11 -0.38
N ARG A 81 14.56 6.40 -1.06
CA ARG A 81 14.27 5.12 -1.74
C ARG A 81 14.59 3.89 -0.90
N TYR A 82 15.37 4.04 0.15
CA TYR A 82 15.80 2.94 1.01
C TYR A 82 15.38 3.19 2.46
N TRP A 83 15.37 2.13 3.25
CA TRP A 83 15.12 2.24 4.69
C TRP A 83 16.34 2.84 5.39
N PRO A 84 16.14 3.87 6.25
CA PRO A 84 17.26 4.55 6.87
C PRO A 84 17.95 3.66 7.90
N ILE A 85 19.28 3.68 7.90
CA ILE A 85 20.12 2.97 8.87
C ILE A 85 21.03 3.99 9.53
N THR A 86 21.05 4.01 10.86
CA THR A 86 21.88 4.95 11.63
C THR A 86 22.93 4.19 12.46
N PHE A 87 24.19 4.58 12.29
CA PHE A 87 25.32 4.11 13.09
C PHE A 87 25.81 5.24 13.98
N GLN A 88 25.57 5.12 15.28
CA GLN A 88 25.95 6.08 16.31
C GLN A 88 27.16 5.57 17.08
N ARG A 89 28.10 6.47 17.36
CA ARG A 89 29.33 6.16 18.10
C ARG A 89 29.06 5.49 19.46
N ASP A 90 28.01 5.90 20.14
CA ASP A 90 27.68 5.46 21.50
C ASP A 90 26.89 4.14 21.57
N ARG A 91 26.46 3.58 20.43
CA ARG A 91 25.55 2.40 20.42
C ARG A 91 26.06 1.23 19.58
N ASN A 92 26.23 1.43 18.27
CA ASN A 92 26.42 0.35 17.30
C ASN A 92 27.67 0.56 16.42
N TRP A 93 28.63 1.34 16.91
CA TRP A 93 29.85 1.68 16.19
C TRP A 93 30.75 0.48 15.90
N ASP A 94 30.81 -0.47 16.83
CA ASP A 94 31.61 -1.69 16.66
C ASP A 94 31.09 -2.57 15.52
N MET A 95 29.78 -2.52 15.26
CA MET A 95 29.15 -3.20 14.13
C MET A 95 29.60 -2.59 12.81
N LEU A 96 29.66 -1.25 12.73
CA LEU A 96 30.20 -0.54 11.56
C LEU A 96 31.67 -0.89 11.31
N LYS A 97 32.51 -0.89 12.35
CA LYS A 97 33.92 -1.29 12.24
C LYS A 97 34.06 -2.73 11.71
N THR A 98 33.30 -3.66 12.28
CA THR A 98 33.29 -5.05 11.84
C THR A 98 32.88 -5.17 10.37
N PHE A 99 31.87 -4.42 9.91
CA PHE A 99 31.49 -4.42 8.51
C PHE A 99 32.59 -3.86 7.60
N LEU A 100 33.25 -2.79 8.01
CA LEU A 100 34.35 -2.19 7.26
C LEU A 100 35.59 -3.09 7.21
N ASP A 101 35.86 -3.87 8.25
CA ASP A 101 37.04 -4.74 8.26
C ASP A 101 36.83 -6.02 7.43
N TYR A 102 35.64 -6.62 7.48
CA TYR A 102 35.42 -7.96 6.94
C TYR A 102 34.56 -8.03 5.67
N THR A 103 33.52 -7.20 5.54
CA THR A 103 32.52 -7.39 4.48
C THR A 103 32.46 -6.25 3.47
N TRP A 104 32.83 -5.02 3.84
CA TRP A 104 32.68 -3.74 3.11
C TRP A 104 31.24 -3.40 2.67
N CYS A 105 30.33 -4.37 2.78
CA CYS A 105 28.97 -4.30 2.31
C CYS A 105 28.03 -3.99 3.46
N ILE A 106 27.13 -3.03 3.25
CA ILE A 106 26.00 -2.76 4.13
C ILE A 106 24.74 -3.16 3.39
N ASP A 107 24.03 -4.10 3.98
CA ASP A 107 22.76 -4.59 3.47
C ASP A 107 21.65 -3.56 3.74
N ILE A 108 21.07 -3.03 2.67
CA ILE A 108 19.98 -2.04 2.72
C ILE A 108 18.71 -2.62 2.09
N LYS A 109 17.56 -2.24 2.62
CA LYS A 109 16.25 -2.61 2.06
C LYS A 109 15.68 -1.44 1.27
N GLN A 110 15.30 -1.70 0.02
CA GLN A 110 14.56 -0.74 -0.80
C GLN A 110 13.11 -0.61 -0.29
N ARG A 111 12.57 0.61 -0.30
CA ARG A 111 11.16 0.87 -0.02
C ARG A 111 10.30 0.40 -1.20
N ALA A 112 9.13 -0.17 -0.95
CA ALA A 112 8.23 -0.50 -2.04
C ALA A 112 7.75 0.78 -2.75
N GLY A 113 7.49 0.66 -4.05
CA GLY A 113 7.07 1.78 -4.90
C GLY A 113 8.20 2.72 -5.35
N CYS A 114 9.44 2.43 -5.00
CA CYS A 114 10.62 3.16 -5.48
C CYS A 114 11.46 2.25 -6.38
N LEU A 115 12.07 2.81 -7.43
CA LEU A 115 13.04 2.10 -8.27
C LEU A 115 14.49 2.37 -7.85
N SER A 116 15.37 1.43 -8.21
CA SER A 116 16.80 1.57 -7.92
C SER A 116 17.37 2.77 -8.69
N TYR A 117 18.50 3.34 -8.23
CA TYR A 117 19.17 4.41 -8.99
C TYR A 117 19.74 3.94 -10.33
N LEU A 118 19.84 2.64 -10.57
CA LEU A 118 20.23 2.08 -11.87
C LEU A 118 19.07 2.17 -12.87
N ASP A 119 17.85 1.87 -12.40
CA ASP A 119 16.66 1.83 -13.25
C ASP A 119 16.02 3.21 -13.41
N ASP A 120 16.01 4.02 -12.33
CA ASP A 120 15.48 5.39 -12.33
C ASP A 120 16.50 6.37 -11.73
N PRO A 121 17.50 6.83 -12.50
CA PRO A 121 18.56 7.69 -11.97
C PRO A 121 18.06 9.00 -11.36
N GLN A 122 16.99 9.57 -11.92
CA GLN A 122 16.44 10.89 -11.54
C GLN A 122 15.25 10.79 -10.60
N GLY A 123 14.59 9.63 -10.50
CA GLY A 123 13.42 9.44 -9.64
C GLY A 123 12.10 9.85 -10.30
N PHE A 124 12.07 10.12 -11.60
CA PHE A 124 10.88 10.66 -12.26
C PHE A 124 9.74 9.65 -12.28
N LEU A 125 10.02 8.36 -12.48
CA LEU A 125 8.98 7.33 -12.46
C LEU A 125 8.39 7.19 -11.06
N THR A 126 9.25 7.24 -10.05
CA THR A 126 8.84 7.21 -8.64
C THR A 126 7.97 8.43 -8.28
N ILE A 127 8.37 9.64 -8.70
CA ILE A 127 7.61 10.88 -8.48
C ILE A 127 6.27 10.86 -9.21
N LEU A 128 6.24 10.39 -10.46
CA LEU A 128 5.01 10.23 -11.24
C LEU A 128 4.04 9.30 -10.52
N ALA A 129 4.55 8.18 -9.98
CA ALA A 129 3.73 7.23 -9.24
C ALA A 129 3.10 7.86 -7.99
N GLN A 130 3.90 8.59 -7.20
CA GLN A 130 3.42 9.28 -6.01
C GLN A 130 2.43 10.42 -6.34
N THR A 131 2.61 11.11 -7.46
CA THR A 131 1.72 12.22 -7.84
C THR A 131 0.29 11.74 -8.07
N LEU A 132 0.10 10.52 -8.61
CA LEU A 132 -1.22 9.93 -8.81
C LEU A 132 -1.95 9.57 -7.51
N THR A 133 -1.23 9.29 -6.41
CA THR A 133 -1.84 9.12 -5.08
C THR A 133 -2.05 10.43 -4.32
N LEU A 134 -1.18 11.42 -4.54
CA LEU A 134 -1.27 12.73 -3.87
C LEU A 134 -2.42 13.57 -4.41
N ASP A 135 -2.76 13.41 -5.69
CA ASP A 135 -3.90 14.06 -6.29
C ASP A 135 -5.20 13.31 -5.95
N LYS A 136 -5.96 13.87 -5.00
CA LYS A 136 -7.25 13.35 -4.52
C LYS A 136 -8.26 13.07 -5.65
N SER A 137 -8.10 13.69 -6.82
CA SER A 137 -8.97 13.50 -7.97
C SER A 137 -8.53 12.36 -8.89
N ASN A 138 -7.22 12.08 -8.97
CA ASN A 138 -6.64 11.17 -9.96
C ASN A 138 -6.35 9.76 -9.46
N ILE A 139 -6.59 9.46 -8.18
CA ILE A 139 -6.50 8.08 -7.62
C ILE A 139 -7.31 7.08 -8.48
N TRP A 140 -8.38 7.55 -9.12
CA TRP A 140 -9.29 6.71 -9.91
C TRP A 140 -8.81 6.36 -11.33
N SER A 141 -7.74 7.00 -11.81
CA SER A 141 -7.16 6.76 -13.13
C SER A 141 -5.97 5.80 -13.13
N ALA A 142 -5.57 5.29 -11.96
CA ALA A 142 -4.48 4.33 -11.82
C ALA A 142 -4.78 3.04 -12.60
N THR A 143 -3.99 2.78 -13.65
CA THR A 143 -4.03 1.52 -14.40
C THR A 143 -3.03 0.53 -13.78
N PRO A 144 -3.30 -0.79 -13.89
CA PRO A 144 -2.34 -1.80 -13.42
C PRO A 144 -0.99 -1.69 -14.13
N GLU A 145 -0.98 -1.24 -15.38
CA GLU A 145 0.23 -0.97 -16.18
C GLU A 145 1.14 0.08 -15.54
N ASN A 146 0.58 1.06 -14.81
CA ASN A 146 1.38 2.06 -14.12
C ASN A 146 2.20 1.43 -12.99
N ILE A 147 1.69 0.40 -12.31
CA ILE A 147 2.37 -0.22 -11.15
C ILE A 147 3.65 -0.93 -11.59
N ASP A 148 3.63 -1.57 -12.77
CA ASP A 148 4.82 -2.22 -13.34
C ASP A 148 5.94 -1.22 -13.68
N LEU A 149 5.62 0.06 -13.88
CA LEU A 149 6.61 1.08 -14.22
C LEU A 149 7.48 1.53 -13.04
N PHE A 150 7.06 1.29 -11.79
CA PHE A 150 7.77 1.78 -10.62
C PHE A 150 8.00 0.75 -9.51
N SER A 151 7.61 -0.52 -9.74
CA SER A 151 7.82 -1.62 -8.80
C SER A 151 8.55 -2.81 -9.45
N ASN A 152 9.69 -3.17 -8.86
CA ASN A 152 10.48 -4.36 -9.24
C ASN A 152 10.23 -5.56 -8.32
N ASP A 153 9.22 -5.51 -7.45
CA ASP A 153 8.90 -6.63 -6.55
C ASP A 153 8.20 -7.77 -7.32
N GLU A 154 8.81 -8.95 -7.31
CA GLU A 154 8.29 -10.15 -7.97
C GLU A 154 6.89 -10.53 -7.47
N GLN A 155 6.59 -10.34 -6.18
CA GLN A 155 5.28 -10.66 -5.62
C GLN A 155 4.20 -9.73 -6.19
N ILE A 156 4.51 -8.44 -6.32
CA ILE A 156 3.58 -7.45 -6.87
C ILE A 156 3.37 -7.69 -8.36
N GLN A 157 4.45 -7.94 -9.12
CA GLN A 157 4.35 -8.24 -10.55
C GLN A 157 3.53 -9.51 -10.81
N ASN A 158 3.74 -10.56 -10.01
CA ASN A 158 2.91 -11.76 -10.08
C ASN A 158 1.45 -11.46 -9.73
N PHE A 159 1.20 -10.64 -8.71
CA PHE A 159 -0.16 -10.24 -8.34
C PHE A 159 -0.85 -9.47 -9.48
N ILE A 160 -0.18 -8.48 -10.06
CA ILE A 160 -0.69 -7.68 -11.18
C ILE A 160 -1.02 -8.61 -12.36
N LYS A 161 -0.07 -9.46 -12.75
CA LYS A 161 -0.21 -10.40 -13.87
C LYS A 161 -1.37 -11.36 -13.69
N HIS A 162 -1.57 -11.90 -12.49
CA HIS A 162 -2.58 -12.92 -12.25
C HIS A 162 -3.96 -12.37 -11.89
N TYR A 163 -4.05 -11.20 -11.26
CA TYR A 163 -5.31 -10.67 -10.71
C TYR A 163 -5.79 -9.37 -11.34
N LEU A 164 -4.91 -8.53 -11.89
CA LEU A 164 -5.26 -7.19 -12.36
C LEU A 164 -5.20 -7.03 -13.88
N ILE A 165 -4.23 -7.65 -14.54
CA ILE A 165 -4.09 -7.61 -16.00
C ILE A 165 -5.13 -8.53 -16.63
N LYS A 166 -5.87 -7.97 -17.59
CA LYS A 166 -6.68 -8.78 -18.50
C LYS A 166 -5.74 -9.37 -19.54
N ASP A 167 -5.54 -10.69 -19.52
CA ASP A 167 -4.96 -11.43 -20.66
C ASP A 167 -5.89 -11.30 -21.88
N THR A 168 -5.82 -10.18 -22.58
CA THR A 168 -6.45 -9.97 -23.90
C THR A 168 -5.46 -10.27 -25.02
N ASN A 169 -4.15 -10.16 -24.77
CA ASN A 169 -3.09 -10.24 -25.77
C ASN A 169 -1.94 -11.17 -25.35
N ILE A 170 -2.22 -12.39 -24.90
CA ILE A 170 -1.21 -13.44 -25.09
C ILE A 170 -1.23 -13.75 -26.59
N GLU A 171 -0.08 -13.68 -27.25
CA GLU A 171 0.10 -14.00 -28.69
C GLU A 171 -0.46 -15.39 -29.08
N SER A 172 -0.77 -16.25 -28.10
CA SER A 172 -1.68 -17.36 -28.29
C SER A 172 -3.13 -16.86 -28.28
N ASN A 173 -3.71 -16.75 -29.48
CA ASN A 173 -5.15 -16.62 -29.76
C ASN A 173 -5.99 -17.81 -29.22
N ILE A 174 -5.67 -18.34 -28.03
CA ILE A 174 -6.21 -19.55 -27.45
C ILE A 174 -6.71 -19.20 -26.05
N CYS A 175 -8.02 -19.07 -25.90
CA CYS A 175 -8.64 -19.13 -24.59
C CYS A 175 -8.68 -20.61 -24.15
N GLY A 176 -7.98 -20.95 -23.07
CA GLY A 176 -7.90 -22.31 -22.53
C GLY A 176 -9.26 -22.96 -22.23
N ASP A 177 -10.26 -22.15 -21.88
CA ASP A 177 -11.62 -22.62 -21.57
C ASP A 177 -12.54 -22.69 -22.79
N CYS A 178 -12.27 -21.89 -23.83
CA CYS A 178 -13.18 -21.76 -24.98
C CYS A 178 -12.67 -22.44 -26.25
N LEU A 179 -11.41 -22.92 -26.29
CA LEU A 179 -10.80 -23.65 -27.41
C LEU A 179 -11.18 -23.07 -28.79
N LEU A 180 -11.24 -21.74 -28.92
CA LEU A 180 -11.64 -21.08 -30.16
C LEU A 180 -10.55 -21.26 -31.20
N ILE A 181 -10.65 -22.34 -31.97
CA ILE A 181 -9.89 -22.55 -33.19
C ILE A 181 -10.43 -21.55 -34.21
N SER A 182 -9.55 -20.75 -34.80
CA SER A 182 -9.81 -20.03 -36.05
C SER A 182 -10.17 -21.04 -37.15
N LYS A 183 -11.45 -21.43 -37.26
CA LYS A 183 -11.90 -22.34 -38.31
C LYS A 183 -11.72 -21.64 -39.67
N LYS A 184 -10.74 -22.08 -40.44
CA LYS A 184 -10.63 -21.80 -41.89
C LYS A 184 -11.97 -22.16 -42.54
N ARG A 185 -12.76 -21.17 -42.95
CA ARG A 185 -13.77 -21.42 -44.00
C ARG A 185 -12.98 -21.74 -45.27
N LYS A 186 -13.05 -23.00 -45.73
CA LYS A 186 -12.59 -23.36 -47.07
C LYS A 186 -13.41 -22.56 -48.07
N GLY A 187 -12.75 -21.67 -48.80
CA GLY A 187 -13.34 -20.90 -49.88
C GLY A 187 -13.74 -19.48 -49.46
N VAL A 188 -12.90 -18.52 -49.84
CA VAL A 188 -13.18 -17.17 -50.37
C VAL A 188 -11.94 -16.32 -50.07
N LYS A 189 -11.33 -15.78 -51.13
CA LYS A 189 -10.12 -14.93 -51.06
C LYS A 189 -10.56 -13.48 -50.76
N ASN A 190 -9.81 -12.83 -49.87
CA ASN A 190 -9.70 -11.37 -49.68
C ASN A 190 -10.82 -10.64 -48.91
N GLU A 191 -10.97 -10.94 -47.62
CA GLU A 191 -11.40 -9.95 -46.63
C GLU A 191 -10.35 -9.87 -45.48
N PRO A 192 -10.09 -8.69 -44.90
CA PRO A 192 -9.18 -8.57 -43.76
C PRO A 192 -9.74 -9.36 -42.57
N PHE A 193 -8.90 -10.24 -42.03
CA PHE A 193 -9.19 -11.17 -40.95
C PHE A 193 -9.46 -10.37 -39.64
N MET A 194 -10.72 -10.18 -39.25
CA MET A 194 -11.03 -9.68 -37.91
C MET A 194 -11.04 -10.86 -36.92
N PRO A 195 -10.10 -10.93 -35.96
CA PRO A 195 -10.12 -11.98 -34.96
C PRO A 195 -11.38 -11.82 -34.09
N ARG A 196 -12.20 -12.87 -34.01
CA ARG A 196 -13.31 -12.90 -33.04
C ARG A 196 -12.71 -12.92 -31.64
N GLN A 197 -12.74 -11.79 -30.94
CA GLN A 197 -12.33 -11.70 -29.54
C GLN A 197 -13.18 -12.65 -28.68
N CYS A 198 -12.54 -13.41 -27.79
CA CYS A 198 -13.27 -14.28 -26.88
C CYS A 198 -14.17 -13.43 -25.97
N GLN A 199 -15.47 -13.69 -26.01
CA GLN A 199 -16.44 -13.00 -25.13
C GLN A 199 -16.52 -13.64 -23.74
N CYS A 200 -15.93 -14.82 -23.59
CA CYS A 200 -15.89 -15.65 -22.39
C CYS A 200 -15.24 -14.99 -21.16
N ARG A 201 -14.33 -14.03 -21.38
CA ARG A 201 -13.62 -13.28 -20.34
C ARG A 201 -14.12 -11.84 -20.18
N LYS A 202 -15.30 -11.51 -20.72
CA LYS A 202 -15.90 -10.18 -20.52
C LYS A 202 -16.43 -10.09 -19.09
N TYR A 203 -15.72 -9.37 -18.24
CA TYR A 203 -16.19 -9.02 -16.90
C TYR A 203 -17.54 -8.29 -16.97
N SER A 204 -18.46 -8.69 -16.09
CA SER A 204 -19.65 -7.90 -15.76
C SER A 204 -19.23 -6.50 -15.30
N LYS A 205 -20.14 -5.53 -15.37
CA LYS A 205 -19.89 -4.19 -14.83
C LYS A 205 -19.43 -4.25 -13.37
N GLU A 206 -20.04 -5.12 -12.56
CA GLU A 206 -19.65 -5.31 -11.15
C GLU A 206 -18.25 -5.92 -10.99
N ASP A 207 -17.85 -6.83 -11.88
CA ASP A 207 -16.51 -7.42 -11.85
C ASP A 207 -15.44 -6.42 -12.30
N GLN A 208 -15.78 -5.53 -13.24
CA GLN A 208 -14.90 -4.43 -13.64
C GLN A 208 -14.70 -3.44 -12.50
N GLU A 209 -15.78 -3.07 -11.79
CA GLU A 209 -15.71 -2.20 -10.61
C GLU A 209 -14.91 -2.85 -9.47
N HIS A 210 -15.01 -4.17 -9.29
CA HIS A 210 -14.22 -4.90 -8.30
C HIS A 210 -12.74 -4.94 -8.66
N ALA A 211 -12.41 -5.25 -9.91
CA ALA A 211 -11.03 -5.25 -10.40
C ALA A 211 -10.41 -3.85 -10.31
N GLN A 212 -11.16 -2.80 -10.65
CA GLN A 212 -10.71 -1.42 -10.52
C GLN A 212 -10.42 -1.06 -9.05
N ALA A 213 -11.31 -1.43 -8.12
CA ALA A 213 -11.07 -1.20 -6.69
C ALA A 213 -9.83 -1.96 -6.17
N LEU A 214 -9.60 -3.18 -6.66
CA LEU A 214 -8.41 -3.96 -6.31
C LEU A 214 -7.13 -3.32 -6.86
N SER A 215 -7.17 -2.82 -8.11
CA SER A 215 -6.05 -2.08 -8.70
C SER A 215 -5.70 -0.83 -7.88
N MET A 216 -6.70 -0.05 -7.45
CA MET A 216 -6.49 1.14 -6.63
C MET A 216 -5.85 0.83 -5.28
N VAL A 217 -6.37 -0.19 -4.58
CA VAL A 217 -5.78 -0.65 -3.32
C VAL A 217 -4.33 -1.07 -3.52
N THR A 218 -4.06 -1.83 -4.58
CA THR A 218 -2.72 -2.30 -4.90
C THR A 218 -1.80 -1.12 -5.13
N TYR A 219 -2.23 -0.16 -5.95
CA TYR A 219 -1.49 1.07 -6.25
C TYR A 219 -1.13 1.83 -4.97
N GLU A 220 -2.11 2.13 -4.12
CA GLU A 220 -1.90 2.81 -2.84
C GLU A 220 -0.95 2.03 -1.92
N CYS A 221 -1.09 0.71 -1.83
CA CYS A 221 -0.25 -0.12 -0.97
C CYS A 221 1.21 -0.12 -1.42
N VAL A 222 1.46 -0.09 -2.73
CA VAL A 222 2.80 -0.03 -3.31
C VAL A 222 3.41 1.34 -3.07
N VAL A 223 2.68 2.42 -3.36
CA VAL A 223 3.21 3.79 -3.24
C VAL A 223 3.50 4.18 -1.79
N LYS A 224 2.68 3.72 -0.83
CA LYS A 224 2.86 4.01 0.60
C LYS A 224 3.78 3.03 1.34
N ASP A 225 4.37 2.05 0.65
CA ASP A 225 5.21 1.02 1.25
C ASP A 225 4.49 0.20 2.36
N ILE A 226 3.23 -0.16 2.12
CA ILE A 226 2.34 -0.87 3.08
C ILE A 226 1.72 -2.14 2.47
N LEU A 227 2.54 -2.93 1.77
CA LEU A 227 2.10 -4.15 1.09
C LEU A 227 1.41 -5.18 2.01
N CYS A 228 1.74 -5.17 3.31
CA CYS A 228 1.08 -6.02 4.30
C CYS A 228 -0.42 -5.72 4.46
N ALA A 229 -0.90 -4.55 4.04
CA ALA A 229 -2.31 -4.18 4.06
C ALA A 229 -3.10 -4.75 2.87
N LEU A 230 -2.45 -5.13 1.77
CA LEU A 230 -3.12 -5.62 0.55
C LEU A 230 -4.02 -6.85 0.81
N PRO A 231 -3.62 -7.88 1.58
CA PRO A 231 -4.50 -9.01 1.92
C PRO A 231 -5.71 -8.61 2.78
N ILE A 232 -5.51 -7.66 3.70
CA ILE A 232 -6.58 -7.12 4.56
C ILE A 232 -7.63 -6.47 3.67
N TRP A 233 -7.19 -5.63 2.74
CA TRP A 233 -8.08 -4.94 1.82
C TRP A 233 -8.79 -5.83 0.84
N THR A 234 -8.08 -6.81 0.30
CA THR A 234 -8.67 -7.84 -0.57
C THR A 234 -9.78 -8.58 0.17
N THR A 235 -9.60 -8.83 1.47
CA THR A 235 -10.63 -9.44 2.32
C THR A 235 -11.86 -8.54 2.45
N PHE A 236 -11.69 -7.23 2.68
CA PHE A 236 -12.81 -6.29 2.75
C PHE A 236 -13.54 -6.12 1.42
N LEU A 237 -12.82 -6.03 0.30
CA LEU A 237 -13.41 -5.99 -1.03
C LEU A 237 -14.21 -7.27 -1.33
N LYS A 238 -13.70 -8.42 -0.90
CA LYS A 238 -14.41 -9.71 -0.98
C LYS A 238 -15.67 -9.68 -0.11
N ILE A 239 -15.58 -9.21 1.14
CA ILE A 239 -16.73 -9.06 2.04
C ILE A 239 -17.83 -8.22 1.38
N ILE A 240 -17.49 -7.05 0.83
CA ILE A 240 -18.45 -6.16 0.16
C ILE A 240 -19.13 -6.85 -1.01
N LYS A 241 -18.38 -7.61 -1.82
CA LYS A 241 -18.94 -8.39 -2.93
C LYS A 241 -19.85 -9.51 -2.43
N THR A 242 -19.45 -10.25 -1.40
CA THR A 242 -20.21 -11.37 -0.83
C THR A 242 -21.46 -10.91 -0.09
N MET A 243 -21.46 -9.73 0.54
CA MET A 243 -22.63 -9.23 1.27
C MET A 243 -23.88 -9.16 0.39
N LYS A 244 -23.75 -8.81 -0.90
CA LYS A 244 -24.88 -8.75 -1.84
C LYS A 244 -25.61 -10.10 -2.00
N THR A 245 -24.90 -11.22 -1.88
CA THR A 245 -25.44 -12.56 -2.15
C THR A 245 -25.62 -13.40 -0.88
N ASP A 246 -24.76 -13.22 0.13
CA ASP A 246 -24.84 -13.89 1.43
C ASP A 246 -24.50 -12.91 2.57
N PRO A 247 -25.50 -12.14 3.05
CA PRO A 247 -25.29 -11.20 4.15
C PRO A 247 -25.03 -11.94 5.46
N SER A 248 -24.08 -11.45 6.25
CA SER A 248 -23.69 -12.04 7.52
C SER A 248 -23.39 -10.97 8.56
N SER A 249 -23.89 -11.16 9.79
CA SER A 249 -23.58 -10.29 10.92
C SER A 249 -22.09 -10.22 11.21
N TYR A 250 -21.35 -11.32 11.02
CA TYR A 250 -19.90 -11.36 11.21
C TYR A 250 -19.19 -10.41 10.25
N HIS A 251 -19.50 -10.51 8.95
CA HIS A 251 -18.95 -9.64 7.93
C HIS A 251 -19.32 -8.17 8.14
N MET A 252 -20.53 -7.91 8.63
CA MET A 252 -20.95 -6.56 8.97
C MET A 252 -20.16 -5.97 10.14
N TRP A 253 -19.89 -6.77 11.19
CA TRP A 253 -19.01 -6.36 12.29
C TRP A 253 -17.61 -6.01 11.81
N GLN A 254 -17.04 -6.81 10.91
CA GLN A 254 -15.71 -6.53 10.35
C GLN A 254 -15.68 -5.17 9.63
N ILE A 255 -16.67 -4.89 8.78
CA ILE A 255 -16.79 -3.62 8.07
C ILE A 255 -16.97 -2.46 9.06
N LYS A 256 -17.84 -2.62 10.04
CA LYS A 256 -18.10 -1.58 11.05
C LYS A 256 -16.88 -1.26 11.90
N LEU A 257 -16.13 -2.28 12.33
CA LEU A 257 -14.88 -2.10 13.09
C LEU A 257 -13.83 -1.37 12.24
N LEU A 258 -13.69 -1.73 10.96
CA LEU A 258 -12.81 -1.04 10.04
C LEU A 258 -13.18 0.45 9.92
N LEU A 259 -14.45 0.75 9.63
CA LEU A 259 -14.91 2.13 9.48
C LEU A 259 -14.70 2.94 10.77
N SER A 260 -15.04 2.37 11.93
CA SER A 260 -14.83 3.02 13.22
C SER A 260 -13.35 3.26 13.52
N GLN A 261 -12.48 2.29 13.23
CA GLN A 261 -11.03 2.42 13.43
C GLN A 261 -10.45 3.55 12.56
N VAL A 262 -10.87 3.65 11.30
CA VAL A 262 -10.42 4.71 10.38
C VAL A 262 -10.96 6.07 10.82
N GLU A 263 -12.24 6.20 11.15
CA GLU A 263 -12.82 7.45 11.64
C GLU A 263 -12.13 7.93 12.93
N ASN A 264 -11.85 7.02 13.86
CA ASN A 264 -11.12 7.32 15.09
C ASN A 264 -9.67 7.74 14.82
N HIS A 265 -8.99 7.12 13.85
CA HIS A 265 -7.64 7.51 13.44
C HIS A 265 -7.65 8.93 12.88
N ASN A 266 -8.52 9.22 11.91
CA ASN A 266 -8.64 10.54 11.28
C ASN A 266 -8.91 11.64 12.31
N ARG A 267 -9.79 11.37 13.29
CA ARG A 267 -10.08 12.32 14.38
C ARG A 267 -8.85 12.58 15.26
N ARG A 268 -8.04 11.57 15.55
CA ARG A 268 -6.79 11.75 16.31
C ARG A 268 -5.78 12.58 15.53
N THR A 269 -5.56 12.26 14.25
CA THR A 269 -4.64 13.00 13.38
C THR A 269 -5.05 14.46 13.21
N MET A 270 -6.36 14.76 13.13
CA MET A 270 -6.87 16.15 13.07
C MET A 270 -6.66 16.94 14.36
N ASN A 271 -6.62 16.25 15.51
CA ASN A 271 -6.49 16.88 16.83
C ASN A 271 -5.02 17.06 17.26
N GLU A 272 -4.06 16.41 16.58
CA GLU A 272 -2.63 16.61 16.82
C GLU A 272 -2.20 17.98 16.27
N MET A 273 -1.73 18.87 17.15
CA MET A 273 -1.15 20.16 16.76
C MET A 273 0.12 19.91 15.95
N LYS A 274 0.15 20.40 14.71
CA LYS A 274 1.37 20.42 13.88
C LYS A 274 2.37 21.39 14.53
N VAL A 275 3.47 20.87 15.05
CA VAL A 275 4.62 21.68 15.45
C VAL A 275 5.43 21.98 14.18
N ASP A 276 5.65 23.26 13.87
CA ASP A 276 6.41 23.68 12.70
C ASP A 276 7.78 23.00 12.65
N GLY A 277 8.05 22.28 11.56
CA GLY A 277 9.37 21.69 11.26
C GLY A 277 9.53 20.19 11.53
N GLN A 278 8.51 19.49 12.02
CA GLN A 278 8.46 18.02 12.00
C GLN A 278 7.19 17.58 11.27
N ASP A 279 7.31 17.29 9.98
CA ASP A 279 6.29 16.54 9.24
C ASP A 279 6.20 15.14 9.85
N VAL A 280 5.39 14.98 10.89
CA VAL A 280 5.00 13.66 11.36
C VAL A 280 4.10 13.07 10.26
N LEU A 281 4.73 12.29 9.38
CA LEU A 281 4.12 11.45 8.35
C LEU A 281 3.31 10.32 8.98
N ASN A 282 2.39 10.62 9.91
CA ASN A 282 1.33 9.70 10.30
C ASN A 282 0.23 9.76 9.23
N GLU A 283 0.61 9.50 7.97
CA GLU A 283 -0.38 9.24 6.95
C GLU A 283 -1.14 7.97 7.37
N PRO A 284 -2.48 7.99 7.35
CA PRO A 284 -3.22 6.80 7.66
C PRO A 284 -2.79 5.68 6.71
N LEU A 285 -2.73 4.45 7.22
CA LEU A 285 -2.53 3.21 6.44
C LEU A 285 -3.52 3.09 5.25
N ILE A 286 -4.54 3.95 5.23
CA ILE A 286 -5.72 3.90 4.41
C ILE A 286 -6.06 5.32 3.98
N SER A 287 -6.19 5.57 2.68
CA SER A 287 -6.72 6.85 2.20
C SER A 287 -8.14 7.10 2.72
N THR A 288 -8.41 8.32 3.16
CA THR A 288 -9.75 8.75 3.61
C THR A 288 -10.79 8.56 2.51
N GLU A 289 -10.41 8.86 1.26
CA GLU A 289 -11.27 8.73 0.09
C GLU A 289 -11.68 7.29 -0.17
N PHE A 290 -10.73 6.36 -0.05
CA PHE A 290 -11.01 4.94 -0.24
C PHE A 290 -11.97 4.40 0.84
N THR A 291 -11.82 4.87 2.08
CA THR A 291 -12.73 4.51 3.18
C THR A 291 -14.13 5.05 2.95
N LEU A 292 -14.26 6.31 2.52
CA LEU A 292 -15.54 6.90 2.19
C LEU A 292 -16.21 6.17 1.03
N ALA A 293 -15.45 5.75 0.01
CA ALA A 293 -15.96 4.92 -1.07
C ALA A 293 -16.49 3.56 -0.57
N ILE A 294 -15.80 2.91 0.38
CA ILE A 294 -16.30 1.70 1.02
C ILE A 294 -17.59 1.99 1.81
N LYS A 295 -17.60 3.03 2.64
CA LYS A 295 -18.78 3.43 3.43
C LYS A 295 -19.99 3.66 2.52
N GLN A 296 -19.80 4.36 1.40
CA GLN A 296 -20.84 4.60 0.40
C GLN A 296 -21.33 3.31 -0.27
N LYS A 297 -20.42 2.39 -0.64
CA LYS A 297 -20.80 1.09 -1.21
C LYS A 297 -21.60 0.25 -0.22
N VAL A 298 -21.22 0.25 1.05
CA VAL A 298 -21.95 -0.46 2.11
C VAL A 298 -23.34 0.15 2.31
N ALA A 299 -23.43 1.48 2.37
CA ALA A 299 -24.71 2.18 2.46
C ALA A 299 -25.64 1.83 1.29
N SER A 300 -25.15 1.88 0.06
CA SER A 300 -25.94 1.52 -1.12
C SER A 300 -26.46 0.07 -1.09
N ILE A 301 -25.71 -0.86 -0.50
CA ILE A 301 -26.17 -2.25 -0.30
C ILE A 301 -27.28 -2.29 0.76
N LEU A 302 -27.11 -1.59 1.88
CA LEU A 302 -28.12 -1.52 2.95
C LEU A 302 -29.43 -0.87 2.46
N ASP A 303 -29.34 0.19 1.65
CA ASP A 303 -30.51 0.85 1.06
C ASP A 303 -31.28 -0.12 0.14
N SER A 304 -30.56 -0.95 -0.63
CA SER A 304 -31.20 -1.97 -1.48
C SER A 304 -31.95 -3.06 -0.70
N TRP A 305 -31.63 -3.23 0.59
CA TRP A 305 -32.27 -4.20 1.47
C TRP A 305 -33.45 -3.62 2.24
N GLU A 306 -33.53 -2.29 2.37
CA GLU A 306 -34.43 -1.58 3.27
C GLU A 306 -35.90 -1.95 3.02
N ASP A 307 -36.37 -1.83 1.78
CA ASP A 307 -37.76 -2.17 1.41
C ASP A 307 -38.16 -3.59 1.81
N LYS A 308 -37.22 -4.55 1.70
CA LYS A 308 -37.46 -5.96 2.03
C LYS A 308 -37.62 -6.17 3.53
N ILE A 309 -36.87 -5.45 4.36
CA ILE A 309 -36.82 -5.65 5.82
C ILE A 309 -37.71 -4.72 6.64
N THR A 310 -38.11 -3.57 6.11
CA THR A 310 -38.96 -2.56 6.79
C THR A 310 -40.12 -3.14 7.61
N PRO A 311 -40.98 -4.04 7.10
CA PRO A 311 -42.09 -4.57 7.90
C PRO A 311 -41.63 -5.38 9.12
N TYR A 312 -40.49 -6.06 9.04
CA TYR A 312 -39.91 -6.83 10.14
C TYR A 312 -39.14 -5.94 11.12
N LEU A 313 -38.47 -4.90 10.59
CA LEU A 313 -37.75 -3.90 11.36
C LEU A 313 -38.71 -3.10 12.25
N ARG A 314 -39.85 -2.65 11.71
CA ARG A 314 -40.92 -2.02 12.50
C ARG A 314 -41.36 -2.92 13.66
N LYS A 315 -41.57 -4.21 13.39
CA LYS A 315 -41.94 -5.17 14.44
C LYS A 315 -40.84 -5.35 15.50
N TYR A 316 -39.57 -5.36 15.09
CA TYR A 316 -38.43 -5.50 15.99
C TYR A 316 -38.26 -4.29 16.90
N LEU A 317 -38.49 -3.08 16.38
CA LEU A 317 -38.39 -1.82 17.11
C LEU A 317 -39.55 -1.59 18.09
N GLY A 318 -40.67 -2.31 17.92
CA GLY A 318 -41.84 -2.21 18.81
C GLY A 318 -43.10 -1.65 18.15
N LEU A 319 -43.02 -1.26 16.87
CA LEU A 319 -44.14 -0.68 16.13
C LEU A 319 -45.14 -1.77 15.69
N PRO A 320 -46.41 -1.39 15.47
CA PRO A 320 -47.40 -2.28 14.87
C PRO A 320 -46.93 -2.76 13.49
N SER A 321 -46.98 -4.07 13.27
CA SER A 321 -46.68 -4.68 11.98
C SER A 321 -47.43 -5.99 11.83
N SER A 322 -47.91 -6.25 10.61
CA SER A 322 -48.65 -7.45 10.24
C SER A 322 -47.76 -8.69 10.11
N ARG A 323 -46.43 -8.53 9.99
CA ARG A 323 -45.49 -9.63 9.74
C ARG A 323 -44.75 -10.05 11.02
N LYS A 324 -44.62 -11.37 11.23
CA LYS A 324 -43.88 -11.98 12.34
C LYS A 324 -42.45 -12.30 11.90
N ILE A 325 -41.46 -11.90 12.70
CA ILE A 325 -40.03 -12.16 12.44
C ILE A 325 -39.73 -13.66 12.31
N ASN A 326 -40.38 -14.51 13.13
CA ASN A 326 -40.16 -15.95 13.10
C ASN A 326 -40.67 -16.66 11.83
N ALA A 327 -41.58 -16.02 11.08
CA ALA A 327 -42.15 -16.58 9.85
C ALA A 327 -41.35 -16.19 8.58
N CYS A 328 -40.23 -15.49 8.75
CA CYS A 328 -39.41 -15.00 7.66
C CYS A 328 -38.51 -16.09 7.06
N ASP A 329 -38.19 -15.97 5.78
CA ASP A 329 -37.14 -16.73 5.10
C ASP A 329 -35.76 -16.46 5.71
N GLU A 330 -34.87 -17.46 5.65
CA GLU A 330 -33.54 -17.40 6.25
C GLU A 330 -32.68 -16.27 5.64
N GLU A 331 -32.86 -15.96 4.36
CA GLU A 331 -32.15 -14.85 3.70
C GLU A 331 -32.54 -13.50 4.30
N THR A 332 -33.84 -13.22 4.46
CA THR A 332 -34.29 -11.98 5.09
C THR A 332 -33.91 -11.90 6.58
N LYS A 333 -33.85 -13.03 7.30
CA LYS A 333 -33.31 -13.04 8.68
C LYS A 333 -31.84 -12.62 8.72
N LYS A 334 -31.03 -13.15 7.79
CA LYS A 334 -29.63 -12.76 7.64
C LYS A 334 -29.49 -11.27 7.33
N ILE A 335 -30.25 -10.77 6.35
CA ILE A 335 -30.28 -9.34 5.99
C ILE A 335 -30.65 -8.48 7.20
N LEU A 336 -31.76 -8.80 7.88
CA LEU A 336 -32.22 -8.08 9.06
C LEU A 336 -31.15 -8.07 10.15
N SER A 337 -30.53 -9.22 10.44
CA SER A 337 -29.48 -9.31 11.47
C SER A 337 -28.24 -8.46 11.12
N ALA A 338 -27.83 -8.43 9.84
CA ALA A 338 -26.72 -7.60 9.40
C ALA A 338 -27.06 -6.11 9.49
N PHE A 339 -28.27 -5.74 9.07
CA PHE A 339 -28.75 -4.36 9.11
C PHE A 339 -28.83 -3.80 10.55
N LEU A 340 -29.32 -4.60 11.50
CA LEU A 340 -29.39 -4.23 12.91
C LEU A 340 -28.00 -4.00 13.52
N VAL A 341 -27.02 -4.84 13.15
CA VAL A 341 -25.63 -4.74 13.61
C VAL A 341 -24.96 -3.46 13.09
N TYR A 342 -25.20 -3.11 11.83
CA TYR A 342 -24.60 -1.92 11.23
C TYR A 342 -25.13 -0.64 11.88
N ASN A 343 -26.45 -0.53 12.05
CA ASN A 343 -27.13 0.67 12.53
C ASN A 343 -27.25 0.74 14.07
N ASP A 344 -26.67 -0.20 14.82
CA ASP A 344 -26.75 -0.24 16.29
C ASP A 344 -28.17 -0.14 16.85
N LEU A 345 -29.13 -0.86 16.25
CA LEU A 345 -30.54 -0.77 16.63
C LEU A 345 -30.92 -1.78 17.74
N PRO A 346 -31.22 -1.32 18.97
CA PRO A 346 -31.67 -2.20 20.04
C PRO A 346 -33.10 -2.70 19.82
N LYS A 347 -33.44 -3.82 20.45
CA LYS A 347 -34.76 -4.44 20.36
C LYS A 347 -35.78 -3.65 21.19
N GLY A 348 -36.95 -3.37 20.61
CA GLY A 348 -38.08 -2.82 21.35
C GLY A 348 -37.90 -1.40 21.86
N VAL A 349 -36.97 -0.63 21.25
CA VAL A 349 -36.63 0.74 21.65
C VAL A 349 -37.83 1.68 21.64
N LEU A 350 -38.79 1.45 20.74
CA LEU A 350 -39.99 2.27 20.60
C LEU A 350 -41.17 1.74 21.44
N ASN A 351 -41.00 0.64 22.20
CA ASN A 351 -42.08 0.11 23.05
C ASN A 351 -42.51 1.10 24.15
N SER A 352 -41.58 1.93 24.63
CA SER A 352 -41.81 2.92 25.70
C SER A 352 -42.30 4.28 25.17
N PHE A 353 -42.22 4.53 23.86
CA PHE A 353 -42.49 5.81 23.24
C PHE A 353 -43.74 5.69 22.36
N VAL A 354 -44.90 5.75 23.00
CA VAL A 354 -46.24 5.77 22.36
C VAL A 354 -46.83 7.18 22.49
N SER A 355 -46.06 8.21 22.13
CA SER A 355 -46.60 9.57 21.98
C SER A 355 -46.63 9.96 20.49
N ASP A 356 -47.67 10.69 20.08
CA ASP A 356 -47.84 11.16 18.70
C ASP A 356 -46.83 12.28 18.31
N ASN A 357 -45.90 12.61 19.21
CA ASN A 357 -45.03 13.77 19.09
C ASN A 357 -43.58 13.32 18.79
N GLU A 358 -43.17 13.39 17.52
CA GLU A 358 -41.86 12.92 17.03
C GLU A 358 -40.67 13.47 17.83
N LEU A 359 -40.76 14.73 18.28
CA LEU A 359 -39.72 15.40 19.07
C LEU A 359 -39.53 14.80 20.48
N GLU A 360 -40.59 14.33 21.13
CA GLU A 360 -40.48 13.67 22.44
C GLU A 360 -39.83 12.29 22.32
N VAL A 361 -40.12 11.58 21.23
CA VAL A 361 -39.50 10.29 20.92
C VAL A 361 -38.01 10.50 20.69
N LEU A 362 -37.60 11.48 19.89
CA LEU A 362 -36.19 11.78 19.62
C LEU A 362 -35.41 12.18 20.88
N LEU A 363 -35.99 13.03 21.74
CA LEU A 363 -35.38 13.42 23.02
C LEU A 363 -35.27 12.24 24.01
N GLY A 364 -36.23 11.31 23.97
CA GLY A 364 -36.18 10.08 24.76
C GLY A 364 -35.13 9.07 24.25
N LEU A 365 -34.87 9.04 22.95
CA LEU A 365 -33.86 8.18 22.32
C LEU A 365 -32.42 8.65 22.60
N GLU A 366 -32.20 9.95 22.77
CA GLU A 366 -30.89 10.52 23.11
C GLU A 366 -30.39 10.02 24.49
N GLN A 367 -31.32 9.69 25.40
CA GLN A 367 -31.00 9.10 26.72
C GLN A 367 -30.50 7.65 26.64
N HIS A 368 -30.65 6.97 25.49
CA HIS A 368 -30.34 5.55 25.31
C HIS A 368 -28.93 5.22 24.79
N ASN A 369 -27.96 6.16 24.82
CA ASN A 369 -26.58 5.95 24.30
C ASN A 369 -26.55 5.42 22.84
N LEU A 370 -27.53 5.81 22.03
CA LEU A 370 -27.60 5.47 20.61
C LEU A 370 -26.64 6.35 19.81
N SER A 371 -26.10 5.82 18.71
CA SER A 371 -25.33 6.63 17.77
C SER A 371 -26.25 7.61 17.04
N ALA A 372 -25.73 8.77 16.62
CA ALA A 372 -26.50 9.75 15.84
C ALA A 372 -27.07 9.14 14.55
N ASP A 373 -26.32 8.24 13.90
CA ASP A 373 -26.77 7.51 12.72
C ASP A 373 -27.95 6.58 13.02
N ALA A 374 -27.95 5.91 14.18
CA ALA A 374 -29.07 5.08 14.63
C ALA A 374 -30.34 5.90 14.87
N ILE A 375 -30.20 7.08 15.50
CA ILE A 375 -31.32 7.99 15.77
C ILE A 375 -31.90 8.52 14.46
N ASN A 376 -31.06 9.00 13.54
CA ASN A 376 -31.48 9.47 12.22
C ASN A 376 -32.19 8.36 11.43
N LYS A 377 -31.72 7.10 11.54
CA LYS A 377 -32.37 5.98 10.86
C LYS A 377 -33.71 5.61 11.49
N ILE A 378 -33.84 5.69 12.81
CA ILE A 378 -35.13 5.52 13.51
C ILE A 378 -36.11 6.61 13.09
N GLU A 379 -35.67 7.87 13.00
CA GLU A 379 -36.49 8.99 12.51
C GLU A 379 -37.00 8.73 11.08
N ALA A 380 -36.11 8.30 10.18
CA ALA A 380 -36.47 7.99 8.80
C ALA A 380 -37.50 6.84 8.67
N LEU A 381 -37.53 5.90 9.63
CA LEU A 381 -38.48 4.79 9.66
C LEU A 381 -39.83 5.13 10.34
N LEU A 382 -39.86 6.23 11.09
CA LEU A 382 -41.08 6.76 11.73
C LEU A 382 -41.90 7.61 10.76
N ARG A 383 -41.23 8.32 9.84
CA ARG A 383 -41.86 8.94 8.66
C ARG A 383 -42.41 7.89 7.69
#